data_AF-A0A316YKJ0-F1
#
_entry.id   AF-A0A316YKJ0-F1
#
_cell.length_a   1.000
_cell.length_b   1.000
_cell.length_c   1.000
_cell.angle_alpha   90.00
_cell.angle_beta   90.00
_cell.angle_gamma   90.00
#
_symmetry.space_group_name_H-M   'P 1'
#
loop_
_entity.id
_entity.type
_entity.pdbx_description
1 polymer ?
#
loop_
_entity_poly.entity_id
_entity_poly.type
_entity_poly.pdbx_seq_one_letter_code
_entity_poly.pdbx_strand_id
1 'polypeptide(L)'
;MDDVQMYEGSDEPGPSNEAHLHAQEQPAENEGGGQQGQVVASLYPPIPGVYARFTRQNIHRYRVLRDRLDDAMREEWNEIEPSERIKRQGLLLEEAESALAAERGGALDVDPQGKTENEQPSLLPAPDWDVMLEMGGPNVDWIEQDGYYSCFGDRWPIDEQLPNLQDTGVRQMYEPGIRDRRPTLHVLLRTLLQTYLTLIDQILLPPKEYYFRTEVPVGDDGPEGMMATQEGWRFVTQDIAGEINDIVVNFQHLLNELRPVQARETLRSTMEEQVKRRKEEAALIRRQCQAMRAEVQRMKNDMGAEQGKAHSSV
;
A
#
# COMPACT_ATOMS: atom_id res chain seq x y z
N MET A 1 -34.29 -65.45 -23.61
CA MET A 1 -35.45 -64.57 -23.45
C MET A 1 -35.03 -63.29 -22.73
N ASP A 2 -34.36 -62.32 -23.35
CA ASP A 2 -33.65 -62.22 -24.64
C ASP A 2 -32.73 -61.00 -24.55
N ASP A 3 -31.52 -61.22 -25.05
CA ASP A 3 -30.60 -60.33 -25.76
C ASP A 3 -30.67 -58.81 -25.55
N VAL A 4 -29.64 -58.34 -24.84
CA VAL A 4 -29.03 -57.03 -25.02
C VAL A 4 -28.28 -57.03 -26.36
N GLN A 5 -28.82 -56.34 -27.37
CA GLN A 5 -28.10 -56.03 -28.59
C GLN A 5 -27.47 -54.63 -28.51
N MET A 6 -26.15 -54.65 -28.51
CA MET A 6 -25.23 -53.56 -28.79
C MET A 6 -25.39 -53.12 -30.26
N TYR A 7 -25.40 -51.81 -30.50
CA TYR A 7 -25.08 -51.23 -31.82
C TYR A 7 -24.12 -50.06 -31.61
N GLU A 8 -22.93 -50.19 -32.18
CA GLU A 8 -21.89 -49.16 -32.25
C GLU A 8 -22.14 -48.19 -33.43
N GLY A 9 -21.75 -46.93 -33.23
CA GLY A 9 -21.02 -46.13 -34.22
C GLY A 9 -21.79 -45.07 -35.02
N SER A 10 -21.54 -43.80 -34.73
CA SER A 10 -20.99 -42.84 -35.72
C SER A 10 -20.75 -41.44 -35.12
N ASP A 11 -19.49 -41.00 -35.18
CA ASP A 11 -19.04 -39.61 -35.09
C ASP A 11 -19.70 -38.73 -36.16
N GLU A 12 -20.09 -37.49 -35.82
CA GLU A 12 -19.76 -36.25 -36.55
C GLU A 12 -20.29 -34.99 -35.81
N PRO A 13 -19.69 -33.80 -36.06
CA PRO A 13 -19.56 -32.71 -35.08
C PRO A 13 -20.68 -31.66 -35.12
N GLY A 14 -21.03 -31.14 -33.94
CA GLY A 14 -21.92 -29.99 -33.76
C GLY A 14 -21.18 -28.64 -33.91
N PRO A 15 -21.85 -27.58 -34.38
CA PRO A 15 -21.22 -26.39 -34.94
C PRO A 15 -20.71 -25.39 -33.89
N SER A 16 -19.56 -24.80 -34.18
CA SER A 16 -18.96 -23.65 -33.51
C SER A 16 -19.87 -22.42 -33.61
N ASN A 17 -20.34 -21.90 -32.48
CA ASN A 17 -20.98 -20.59 -32.40
C ASN A 17 -19.91 -19.53 -32.12
N GLU A 18 -19.41 -18.92 -33.20
CA GLU A 18 -18.66 -17.66 -33.17
C GLU A 18 -19.62 -16.54 -32.74
N ALA A 19 -19.47 -16.05 -31.52
CA ALA A 19 -20.13 -14.83 -31.08
C ALA A 19 -19.30 -13.62 -31.54
N HIS A 20 -19.78 -12.98 -32.62
CA HIS A 20 -19.38 -11.66 -33.07
C HIS A 20 -19.49 -10.63 -31.93
N LEU A 21 -18.34 -10.16 -31.42
CA LEU A 21 -18.26 -8.91 -30.66
C LEU A 21 -18.01 -7.77 -31.67
N HIS A 22 -19.00 -6.90 -31.83
CA HIS A 22 -18.86 -5.63 -32.55
C HIS A 22 -17.89 -4.72 -31.79
N ALA A 23 -16.65 -4.64 -32.25
CA ALA A 23 -15.73 -3.56 -31.90
C ALA A 23 -16.00 -2.38 -32.85
N GLN A 24 -16.44 -1.27 -32.28
CA GLN A 24 -16.64 0.00 -32.96
C GLN A 24 -15.27 0.67 -33.11
N GLU A 25 -14.70 0.62 -34.31
CA GLU A 25 -13.47 1.34 -34.66
C GLU A 25 -13.75 2.86 -34.70
N GLN A 26 -13.00 3.62 -33.91
CA GLN A 26 -12.71 5.04 -34.19
C GLN A 26 -11.19 5.17 -34.37
N PRO A 27 -10.71 5.90 -35.40
CA PRO A 27 -9.30 6.03 -35.67
C PRO A 27 -8.69 7.14 -34.81
N ALA A 28 -7.70 6.80 -33.99
CA ALA A 28 -6.79 7.78 -33.41
C ALA A 28 -5.51 7.79 -34.25
N GLU A 29 -5.46 8.71 -35.20
CA GLU A 29 -4.20 9.17 -35.77
C GLU A 29 -3.41 9.89 -34.67
N ASN A 30 -2.27 9.33 -34.24
CA ASN A 30 -1.10 10.16 -33.99
C ASN A 30 0.18 9.34 -34.12
N GLU A 31 1.03 9.79 -35.04
CA GLU A 31 2.32 9.22 -35.38
C GLU A 31 3.36 9.54 -34.31
N GLY A 32 4.25 8.59 -33.99
CA GLY A 32 5.45 8.89 -33.21
C GLY A 32 6.19 7.68 -32.64
N GLY A 33 7.04 7.05 -33.46
CA GLY A 33 8.20 6.27 -32.98
C GLY A 33 7.98 4.76 -32.86
N GLY A 34 8.33 4.05 -33.94
CA GLY A 34 8.35 2.58 -33.95
C GLY A 34 9.37 1.99 -32.97
N GLN A 35 8.88 1.20 -32.02
CA GLN A 35 9.58 0.01 -31.58
C GLN A 35 8.74 -1.19 -32.01
N GLN A 36 9.32 -1.97 -32.93
CA GLN A 36 8.76 -3.22 -33.40
C GLN A 36 8.36 -4.07 -32.19
N GLY A 37 7.11 -4.52 -32.17
CA GLY A 37 6.56 -5.40 -31.15
C GLY A 37 7.40 -6.66 -31.04
N GLN A 38 8.33 -6.65 -30.10
CA GLN A 38 8.96 -7.85 -29.61
C GLN A 38 7.88 -8.55 -28.78
N VAL A 39 7.25 -9.56 -29.38
CA VAL A 39 6.33 -10.45 -28.67
C VAL A 39 7.14 -11.17 -27.59
N VAL A 40 7.15 -10.61 -26.38
CA VAL A 40 7.80 -11.25 -25.24
C VAL A 40 6.86 -12.33 -24.75
N ALA A 41 7.28 -13.58 -24.92
CA ALA A 41 6.64 -14.77 -24.38
C ALA A 41 6.79 -14.85 -22.84
N SER A 42 6.32 -13.83 -22.12
CA SER A 42 6.29 -13.83 -20.64
C SER A 42 4.95 -13.26 -20.15
N LEU A 43 4.38 -13.90 -19.12
CA LEU A 43 3.15 -13.45 -18.46
C LEU A 43 3.28 -12.10 -17.73
N TYR A 44 4.49 -11.54 -17.62
CA TYR A 44 4.75 -10.31 -16.89
C TYR A 44 5.22 -9.19 -17.83
N PRO A 45 4.79 -7.94 -17.56
CA PRO A 45 5.28 -6.79 -18.31
C PRO A 45 6.79 -6.61 -18.07
N PRO A 46 7.54 -6.09 -19.05
CA PRO A 46 8.95 -5.76 -18.86
C PRO A 46 9.12 -4.66 -17.81
N ILE A 47 10.28 -4.64 -17.16
CA ILE A 47 10.65 -3.60 -16.19
C ILE A 47 10.58 -2.22 -16.87
N PRO A 48 10.08 -1.16 -16.20
CA PRO A 48 10.08 0.18 -16.76
C PRO A 48 11.47 0.63 -17.23
N GLY A 49 11.53 1.25 -18.42
CA GLY A 49 12.78 1.69 -19.05
C GLY A 49 13.59 2.71 -18.24
N VAL A 50 12.96 3.40 -17.29
CA VAL A 50 13.61 4.35 -16.37
C VAL A 50 14.72 3.68 -15.55
N TYR A 51 14.59 2.38 -15.24
CA TYR A 51 15.59 1.63 -14.49
C TYR A 51 16.99 1.67 -15.13
N ALA A 52 17.07 1.64 -16.46
CA ALA A 52 18.36 1.68 -17.18
C ALA A 52 19.16 2.97 -16.92
N ARG A 53 18.47 4.05 -16.49
CA ARG A 53 19.08 5.35 -16.21
C ARG A 53 19.74 5.43 -14.83
N PHE A 54 19.42 4.52 -13.90
CA PHE A 54 19.98 4.46 -12.54
C PHE A 54 21.38 3.81 -12.50
N THR A 55 22.36 4.45 -13.14
CA THR A 55 23.78 4.04 -13.06
C THR A 55 24.50 4.67 -11.86
N ARG A 56 25.60 4.08 -11.39
CA ARG A 56 26.42 4.66 -10.29
C ARG A 56 26.87 6.10 -10.59
N GLN A 57 27.19 6.38 -11.85
CA GLN A 57 27.58 7.71 -12.30
C GLN A 57 26.41 8.69 -12.26
N ASN A 58 25.23 8.29 -12.75
CA ASN A 58 24.05 9.15 -12.74
C ASN A 58 23.57 9.42 -11.31
N ILE A 59 23.62 8.43 -10.41
CA ILE A 59 23.31 8.62 -8.99
C ILE A 59 24.26 9.66 -8.36
N HIS A 60 25.55 9.64 -8.73
CA HIS A 60 26.50 10.65 -8.24
C HIS A 60 26.16 12.05 -8.77
N ARG A 61 25.85 12.18 -10.06
CA ARG A 61 25.38 13.44 -10.67
C ARG A 61 24.15 13.99 -9.97
N TYR A 62 23.15 13.14 -9.71
CA TYR A 62 21.93 13.53 -9.02
C TYR A 62 22.19 14.02 -7.59
N ARG A 63 23.09 13.37 -6.84
CA ARG A 63 23.47 13.87 -5.50
C ARG A 63 24.08 15.26 -5.57
N VAL A 64 25.04 15.46 -6.47
CA VAL A 64 25.70 16.76 -6.66
C VAL A 64 24.71 17.85 -7.07
N LEU A 65 23.80 17.53 -8.00
CA LEU A 65 22.75 18.46 -8.44
C LEU A 65 21.76 18.76 -7.32
N ARG A 66 21.33 17.75 -6.55
CA ARG A 66 20.41 17.91 -5.43
C ARG A 66 21.01 18.76 -4.31
N ASP A 67 22.28 18.57 -4.01
CA ASP A 67 22.96 19.30 -2.94
C ASP A 67 23.25 20.76 -3.34
N ARG A 68 23.29 21.08 -4.64
CA ARG A 68 23.46 22.44 -5.18
C ARG A 68 22.15 23.18 -5.46
N LEU A 69 21.06 22.45 -5.65
CA LEU A 69 19.75 23.02 -5.95
C LEU A 69 18.89 23.06 -4.67
N ASP A 70 18.77 24.26 -4.10
CA ASP A 70 17.88 24.56 -2.98
C ASP A 70 16.40 24.33 -3.36
N ASP A 71 15.53 24.13 -2.36
CA ASP A 71 14.11 23.80 -2.61
C ASP A 71 13.37 24.89 -3.41
N ALA A 72 13.68 26.18 -3.19
CA ALA A 72 13.14 27.27 -4.00
C ALA A 72 13.59 27.20 -5.48
N MET A 73 14.84 26.80 -5.72
CA MET A 73 15.35 26.64 -7.08
C MET A 73 14.78 25.40 -7.79
N ARG A 74 14.24 24.42 -7.05
CA ARG A 74 13.55 23.24 -7.60
C ARG A 74 12.14 23.58 -8.08
N GLU A 75 11.44 24.45 -7.39
CA GLU A 75 10.13 24.95 -7.84
C GLU A 75 10.31 25.74 -9.15
N GLU A 76 11.29 26.65 -9.19
CA GLU A 76 11.67 27.34 -10.42
C GLU A 76 12.14 26.38 -11.52
N TRP A 77 12.83 25.29 -11.16
CA TRP A 77 13.28 24.26 -12.12
C TRP A 77 12.11 23.64 -12.87
N ASN A 78 10.99 23.38 -12.19
CA ASN A 78 9.81 22.76 -12.79
C ASN A 78 9.07 23.69 -13.77
N GLU A 79 9.20 25.00 -13.60
CA GLU A 79 8.57 26.02 -14.46
C GLU A 79 9.37 26.31 -15.74
N ILE A 80 10.66 25.96 -15.76
CA ILE A 80 11.56 26.22 -16.90
C ILE A 80 11.34 25.21 -18.04
N GLU A 81 11.48 25.69 -19.28
CA GLU A 81 11.38 24.87 -20.48
C GLU A 81 12.37 23.68 -20.43
N PRO A 82 11.97 22.45 -20.83
CA PRO A 82 12.84 21.28 -20.78
C PRO A 82 14.23 21.47 -21.43
N SER A 83 14.28 22.25 -22.52
CA SER A 83 15.52 22.53 -23.25
C SER A 83 16.49 23.43 -22.47
N GLU A 84 15.97 24.33 -21.64
CA GLU A 84 16.74 25.23 -20.79
C GLU A 84 17.23 24.53 -19.51
N ARG A 85 16.42 23.61 -18.97
CA ARG A 85 16.83 22.76 -17.84
C ARG A 85 18.06 21.93 -18.14
N ILE A 86 18.10 21.29 -19.30
CA ILE A 86 19.24 20.46 -19.72
C ILE A 86 20.51 21.32 -19.87
N LYS A 87 20.38 22.53 -20.41
CA LYS A 87 21.51 23.48 -20.50
C LYS A 87 22.01 23.91 -19.13
N ARG A 88 21.11 24.29 -18.22
CA ARG A 88 21.44 24.69 -16.84
C ARG A 88 22.06 23.53 -16.06
N GLN A 89 21.57 22.31 -16.25
CA GLN A 89 22.15 21.08 -15.69
C GLN A 89 23.58 20.88 -16.19
N GLY A 90 23.83 21.03 -17.50
CA GLY A 90 25.16 20.91 -18.08
C GLY A 90 26.14 21.89 -17.43
N LEU A 91 25.75 23.17 -17.32
CA LEU A 91 26.56 24.20 -16.67
C LEU A 91 26.85 23.88 -15.20
N LEU A 92 25.86 23.41 -14.44
CA LEU A 92 26.03 23.04 -13.03
C LEU A 92 26.95 21.83 -12.85
N LEU A 93 26.90 20.86 -13.76
CA LEU A 93 27.78 19.69 -13.75
C LEU A 93 29.23 20.04 -14.13
N GLU A 94 29.42 20.95 -15.10
CA GLU A 94 30.74 21.48 -15.47
C GLU A 94 31.36 22.31 -14.34
N GLU A 95 30.57 23.17 -13.70
CA GLU A 95 30.98 23.91 -12.51
C GLU A 95 31.29 22.97 -11.32
N ALA A 96 30.52 21.89 -11.17
CA ALA A 96 30.79 20.90 -10.14
C ALA A 96 32.05 20.10 -10.40
N GLU A 97 32.30 19.72 -11.65
CA GLU A 97 33.51 19.00 -12.02
C GLU A 97 34.75 19.88 -11.86
N SER A 98 34.68 21.15 -12.26
CA SER A 98 35.78 22.11 -12.07
C SER A 98 36.06 22.40 -10.59
N ALA A 99 35.04 22.49 -9.73
CA ALA A 99 35.22 22.60 -8.29
C ALA A 99 35.87 21.33 -7.68
N LEU A 100 35.40 20.14 -8.06
CA LEU A 100 35.99 18.87 -7.62
C LEU A 100 37.42 18.69 -8.15
N ALA A 101 37.72 19.18 -9.35
CA ALA A 101 39.06 19.16 -9.93
C ALA A 101 40.01 20.13 -9.18
N ALA A 102 39.52 21.29 -8.74
CA ALA A 102 40.28 22.22 -7.91
C ALA A 102 40.61 21.62 -6.54
N GLU A 103 39.68 20.87 -5.92
CA GLU A 103 39.92 20.14 -4.67
C GLU A 103 40.90 18.98 -4.85
N ARG A 104 40.78 18.21 -5.94
CA ARG A 104 41.75 17.15 -6.28
C ARG A 104 43.15 17.69 -6.56
N GLY A 105 43.26 18.88 -7.16
CA GLY A 105 44.53 19.57 -7.41
C GLY A 105 45.25 20.07 -6.15
N GLY A 106 44.56 20.13 -5.00
CA GLY A 106 45.13 20.53 -3.71
C GLY A 106 45.75 19.40 -2.89
N ALA A 107 45.47 18.13 -3.22
CA ALA A 107 45.97 16.96 -2.48
C ALA A 107 47.01 16.18 -3.31
N LEU A 108 48.26 16.64 -3.29
CA LEU A 108 49.41 15.80 -3.65
C LEU A 108 49.78 14.91 -2.45
N ASP A 109 49.19 13.73 -2.37
CA ASP A 109 49.83 12.57 -1.73
C ASP A 109 49.68 11.38 -2.67
N VAL A 110 50.78 11.01 -3.32
CA VAL A 110 50.86 9.92 -4.30
C VAL A 110 51.38 8.67 -3.60
N ASP A 111 50.49 7.73 -3.33
CA ASP A 111 50.85 6.38 -2.86
C ASP A 111 51.39 5.56 -4.08
N PRO A 112 52.56 4.92 -3.99
CA PRO A 112 53.28 4.37 -5.16
C PRO A 112 52.77 3.00 -5.64
N GLN A 113 51.63 2.51 -5.15
CA GLN A 113 51.03 1.25 -5.56
C GLN A 113 49.63 1.52 -6.11
N GLY A 114 49.58 1.80 -7.41
CA GLY A 114 48.40 2.18 -8.18
C GLY A 114 47.21 1.21 -8.10
N LYS A 115 46.45 1.33 -7.01
CA LYS A 115 45.06 0.94 -6.91
C LYS A 115 44.28 2.13 -6.36
N THR A 116 43.79 2.97 -7.27
CA THR A 116 42.86 4.04 -6.99
C THR A 116 41.48 3.45 -6.69
N GLU A 117 41.29 2.91 -5.48
CA GLU A 117 39.96 2.41 -5.03
C GLU A 117 38.95 3.55 -4.75
N ASN A 118 39.32 4.80 -5.04
CA ASN A 118 38.51 5.99 -4.78
C ASN A 118 38.38 6.90 -6.02
N GLU A 119 38.26 6.31 -7.22
CA GLU A 119 37.85 7.05 -8.41
C GLU A 119 36.39 7.47 -8.28
N GLN A 120 36.17 8.68 -7.75
CA GLN A 120 34.88 9.35 -7.86
C GLN A 120 34.49 9.40 -9.36
N PRO A 121 33.29 8.90 -9.72
CA PRO A 121 32.89 8.79 -11.12
C PRO A 121 32.82 10.18 -11.76
N SER A 122 33.29 10.29 -13.01
CA SER A 122 33.31 11.57 -13.73
C SER A 122 31.89 12.14 -13.88
N LEU A 123 31.76 13.46 -13.78
CA LEU A 123 30.48 14.13 -13.96
C LEU A 123 30.19 14.39 -15.44
N LEU A 124 31.23 14.48 -16.28
CA LEU A 124 31.09 14.64 -17.73
C LEU A 124 31.21 13.31 -18.51
N PRO A 125 30.63 13.24 -19.73
CA PRO A 125 29.84 14.27 -20.42
C PRO A 125 28.43 14.43 -19.83
N ALA A 126 27.89 15.66 -19.84
CA ALA A 126 26.55 15.94 -19.35
C ALA A 126 25.51 15.14 -20.16
N PRO A 127 24.55 14.46 -19.49
CA PRO A 127 23.46 13.79 -20.18
C PRO A 127 22.57 14.76 -20.97
N ASP A 128 21.99 14.26 -22.06
CA ASP A 128 21.00 14.91 -22.93
C ASP A 128 19.56 14.85 -22.38
N TRP A 129 19.39 14.32 -21.16
CA TRP A 129 18.13 14.21 -20.45
C TRP A 129 18.21 14.83 -19.05
N ASP A 130 17.05 15.18 -18.49
CA ASP A 130 16.92 15.82 -17.18
C ASP A 130 17.13 14.80 -16.05
N VAL A 131 18.32 14.83 -15.46
CA VAL A 131 18.75 13.92 -14.39
C VAL A 131 17.94 14.15 -13.12
N MET A 132 17.46 15.37 -12.90
CA MET A 132 16.74 15.73 -11.69
C MET A 132 15.28 15.28 -11.75
N LEU A 133 14.61 15.46 -12.88
CA LEU A 133 13.22 15.06 -13.05
C LEU A 133 13.07 13.53 -13.03
N GLU A 134 13.94 12.81 -13.72
CA GLU A 134 13.74 11.36 -13.94
C GLU A 134 14.27 10.47 -12.82
N MET A 135 15.26 10.94 -12.06
CA MET A 135 15.77 10.22 -10.87
C MET A 135 15.26 10.81 -9.55
N GLY A 136 14.41 11.83 -9.63
CA GLY A 136 13.66 12.36 -8.51
C GLY A 136 12.67 11.33 -7.95
N GLY A 137 12.22 11.58 -6.72
CA GLY A 137 11.06 10.85 -6.20
C GLY A 137 9.82 11.15 -7.05
N PRO A 138 8.85 10.22 -7.14
CA PRO A 138 7.58 10.50 -7.79
C PRO A 138 6.90 11.70 -7.11
N ASN A 139 6.16 12.49 -7.89
CA ASN A 139 5.40 13.60 -7.33
C ASN A 139 4.22 13.06 -6.51
N VAL A 140 4.28 13.23 -5.20
CA VAL A 140 3.24 12.78 -4.26
C VAL A 140 2.01 13.67 -4.33
N ASP A 141 2.16 14.93 -4.75
CA ASP A 141 1.06 15.89 -4.83
C ASP A 141 0.02 15.48 -5.87
N TRP A 142 0.43 14.79 -6.94
CA TRP A 142 -0.50 14.25 -7.94
C TRP A 142 -1.38 13.16 -7.35
N ILE A 143 -0.82 12.35 -6.46
CA ILE A 143 -1.57 11.30 -5.77
C ILE A 143 -2.61 11.97 -4.88
N GLU A 144 -2.21 12.96 -4.07
CA GLU A 144 -3.14 13.72 -3.21
C GLU A 144 -4.23 14.47 -4.00
N GLN A 145 -3.91 15.05 -5.16
CA GLN A 145 -4.87 15.73 -6.04
C GLN A 145 -5.88 14.77 -6.66
N ASP A 146 -5.42 13.60 -7.12
CA ASP A 146 -6.28 12.58 -7.71
C ASP A 146 -7.18 11.91 -6.64
N GLY A 147 -6.79 11.97 -5.36
CA GLY A 147 -7.56 11.44 -4.23
C GLY A 147 -7.57 9.90 -4.12
N TYR A 148 -7.00 9.20 -5.10
CA TYR A 148 -6.91 7.76 -5.17
C TYR A 148 -5.56 7.32 -5.73
N TYR A 149 -5.08 6.14 -5.33
CA TYR A 149 -3.94 5.47 -5.95
C TYR A 149 -4.35 4.10 -6.50
N SER A 150 -3.79 3.72 -7.65
CA SER A 150 -4.06 2.42 -8.27
C SER A 150 -3.01 1.40 -7.82
N CYS A 151 -3.46 0.24 -7.36
CA CYS A 151 -2.62 -0.88 -6.98
C CYS A 151 -3.17 -2.16 -7.61
N PHE A 152 -2.42 -2.81 -8.50
CA PHE A 152 -2.79 -4.08 -9.15
C PHE A 152 -4.17 -4.11 -9.84
N GLY A 153 -4.64 -2.97 -10.33
CA GLY A 153 -5.94 -2.83 -11.00
C GLY A 153 -7.05 -2.31 -10.10
N ASP A 154 -6.84 -2.26 -8.79
CA ASP A 154 -7.79 -1.70 -7.82
C ASP A 154 -7.46 -0.23 -7.51
N ARG A 155 -8.49 0.61 -7.42
CA ARG A 155 -8.36 2.01 -7.00
C ARG A 155 -8.60 2.13 -5.50
N TRP A 156 -7.64 2.67 -4.79
CA TRP A 156 -7.66 2.86 -3.34
C TRP A 156 -7.77 4.35 -3.01
N PRO A 157 -8.73 4.77 -2.18
CA PRO A 157 -8.83 6.15 -1.73
C PRO A 157 -7.68 6.51 -0.77
N ILE A 158 -7.23 7.76 -0.82
CA ILE A 158 -6.21 8.27 0.11
C ILE A 158 -6.84 8.59 1.46
N ASP A 159 -7.99 9.26 1.44
CA ASP A 159 -8.82 9.44 2.63
C ASP A 159 -9.77 8.24 2.75
N GLU A 160 -9.39 7.28 3.61
CA GLU A 160 -10.19 6.10 3.91
C GLU A 160 -11.39 6.49 4.79
N GLN A 161 -12.44 7.02 4.15
CA GLN A 161 -13.74 7.19 4.77
C GLN A 161 -14.54 5.90 4.64
N LEU A 162 -15.11 5.42 5.75
CA LEU A 162 -16.01 4.29 5.73
C LEU A 162 -17.25 4.66 4.90
N PRO A 163 -17.60 3.90 3.86
CA PRO A 163 -18.79 4.18 3.06
C PRO A 163 -20.02 4.12 3.97
N ASN A 164 -20.93 5.09 3.83
CA ASN A 164 -22.14 5.05 4.63
C ASN A 164 -23.00 3.87 4.19
N LEU A 165 -23.75 3.30 5.14
CA LEU A 165 -24.69 2.22 4.85
C LEU A 165 -25.76 2.64 3.83
N GLN A 166 -26.14 3.91 3.83
CA GLN A 166 -27.13 4.45 2.89
C GLN A 166 -26.57 4.53 1.45
N ASP A 167 -25.28 4.85 1.31
CA ASP A 167 -24.60 4.96 0.00
C ASP A 167 -24.43 3.58 -0.67
N THR A 168 -24.41 2.52 0.15
CA THR A 168 -24.37 1.12 -0.31
C THR A 168 -25.76 0.52 -0.54
N GLY A 169 -26.82 1.31 -0.38
CA GLY A 169 -28.21 0.86 -0.53
C GLY A 169 -28.68 -0.08 0.59
N VAL A 170 -27.91 -0.22 1.68
CA VAL A 170 -28.23 -1.10 2.80
C VAL A 170 -29.01 -0.34 3.86
N ARG A 171 -30.10 -0.95 4.35
CA ARG A 171 -30.90 -0.36 5.41
C ARG A 171 -30.10 -0.29 6.72
N GLN A 172 -29.91 0.91 7.23
CA GLN A 172 -29.30 1.11 8.56
C GLN A 172 -30.26 0.63 9.67
N MET A 173 -29.75 -0.25 10.54
CA MET A 173 -30.54 -0.90 11.62
C MET A 173 -30.30 -0.32 13.02
N TYR A 174 -29.51 0.74 13.13
CA TYR A 174 -29.15 1.37 14.40
C TYR A 174 -29.15 2.90 14.28
N GLU A 175 -29.26 3.60 15.41
CA GLU A 175 -29.29 5.06 15.43
C GLU A 175 -27.89 5.65 15.14
N PRO A 176 -27.78 6.72 14.33
CA PRO A 176 -26.50 7.37 14.08
C PRO A 176 -25.94 8.04 15.35
N GLY A 177 -24.64 7.93 15.60
CA GLY A 177 -23.96 8.66 16.68
C GLY A 177 -23.98 8.00 18.06
N ILE A 178 -24.29 6.70 18.16
CA ILE A 178 -24.28 5.97 19.44
C ILE A 178 -22.88 5.95 20.08
N ARG A 179 -22.79 6.37 21.36
CA ARG A 179 -21.54 6.32 22.14
C ARG A 179 -21.09 4.91 22.52
N ASP A 180 -21.99 4.06 22.98
CA ASP A 180 -21.69 2.66 23.33
C ASP A 180 -22.31 1.71 22.29
N ARG A 181 -21.47 1.17 21.41
CA ARG A 181 -21.88 0.31 20.30
C ARG A 181 -22.07 -1.16 20.72
N ARG A 182 -21.56 -1.56 21.88
CA ARG A 182 -21.65 -2.95 22.38
C ARG A 182 -23.09 -3.47 22.49
N PRO A 183 -24.04 -2.76 23.13
CA PRO A 183 -25.42 -3.24 23.19
C PRO A 183 -26.03 -3.42 21.80
N THR A 184 -25.75 -2.50 20.88
CA THR A 184 -26.22 -2.57 19.48
C THR A 184 -25.66 -3.79 18.76
N LEU A 185 -24.37 -4.07 18.88
CA LEU A 185 -23.75 -5.29 18.32
C LEU A 185 -24.39 -6.56 18.90
N HIS A 186 -24.68 -6.60 20.20
CA HIS A 186 -25.37 -7.73 20.81
C HIS A 186 -26.81 -7.88 20.33
N VAL A 187 -27.52 -6.77 20.08
CA VAL A 187 -28.86 -6.81 19.49
C VAL A 187 -28.78 -7.35 18.06
N LEU A 188 -27.92 -6.79 17.21
CA LEU A 188 -27.72 -7.27 15.84
C LEU A 188 -27.35 -8.76 15.78
N LEU A 189 -26.48 -9.23 16.67
CA LEU A 189 -26.13 -10.64 16.77
C LEU A 189 -27.35 -11.51 17.14
N ARG A 190 -28.16 -11.08 18.11
CA ARG A 190 -29.40 -11.79 18.47
C ARG A 190 -30.38 -11.81 17.30
N THR A 191 -30.53 -10.70 16.60
CA THR A 191 -31.38 -10.61 15.40
C THR A 191 -30.87 -11.55 14.31
N LEU A 192 -29.57 -11.58 14.04
CA LEU A 192 -28.93 -12.50 13.08
C LEU A 192 -29.20 -13.98 13.42
N LEU A 193 -29.04 -14.35 14.70
CA LEU A 193 -29.31 -15.71 15.14
C LEU A 193 -30.80 -16.07 14.98
N GLN A 194 -31.69 -15.15 15.33
CA GLN A 194 -33.13 -15.36 15.19
C GLN A 194 -33.55 -15.49 13.72
N THR A 195 -33.04 -14.63 12.82
CA THR A 195 -33.35 -14.70 11.39
C THR A 195 -32.76 -15.96 10.75
N TYR A 196 -31.56 -16.38 11.16
CA TYR A 196 -30.95 -17.63 10.71
C TYR A 196 -31.75 -18.87 11.15
N LEU A 197 -32.22 -18.92 12.39
CA LEU A 197 -33.10 -20.00 12.85
C LEU A 197 -34.43 -20.01 12.09
N THR A 198 -34.99 -18.82 11.83
CA THR A 198 -36.22 -18.68 11.02
C THR A 198 -35.99 -19.17 9.59
N LEU A 199 -34.82 -18.91 9.00
CA LEU A 199 -34.45 -19.43 7.69
C LEU A 199 -34.41 -20.96 7.69
N ILE A 200 -33.78 -21.57 8.69
CA ILE A 200 -33.74 -23.04 8.83
C ILE A 200 -35.16 -23.60 8.93
N ASP A 201 -36.02 -23.01 9.76
CA ASP A 201 -37.43 -23.43 9.89
C ASP A 201 -38.18 -23.33 8.56
N GLN A 202 -37.94 -22.30 7.75
CA GLN A 202 -38.56 -22.18 6.42
C GLN A 202 -37.97 -23.16 5.40
N ILE A 203 -36.69 -23.52 5.49
CA ILE A 203 -36.05 -24.50 4.59
C ILE A 203 -36.58 -25.91 4.82
N LEU A 204 -37.01 -26.23 6.05
CA LEU A 204 -37.63 -27.51 6.39
C LEU A 204 -39.08 -27.64 5.87
N LEU A 205 -39.68 -26.53 5.45
CA LEU A 205 -41.01 -26.50 4.85
C LEU A 205 -40.89 -26.47 3.31
N PRO A 206 -41.94 -26.89 2.57
CA PRO A 206 -41.95 -26.72 1.13
C PRO A 206 -41.74 -25.23 0.76
N PRO A 207 -41.00 -24.93 -0.33
CA PRO A 207 -40.71 -23.57 -0.75
C PRO A 207 -42.01 -22.76 -0.88
N LYS A 208 -42.09 -21.63 -0.16
CA LYS A 208 -43.22 -20.70 -0.23
C LYS A 208 -42.85 -19.54 -1.15
N GLU A 209 -43.55 -19.45 -2.26
CA GLU A 209 -43.49 -18.31 -3.16
C GLU A 209 -44.67 -17.36 -2.90
N TYR A 210 -44.41 -16.06 -3.08
CA TYR A 210 -45.45 -15.05 -3.05
C TYR A 210 -45.21 -14.03 -4.15
N TYR A 211 -46.30 -13.46 -4.65
CA TYR A 211 -46.24 -12.39 -5.62
C TYR A 211 -46.06 -11.06 -4.89
N PHE A 212 -45.02 -10.31 -5.24
CA PHE A 212 -44.78 -8.98 -4.72
C PHE A 212 -45.00 -7.94 -5.82
N ARG A 213 -45.47 -6.76 -5.40
CA ARG A 213 -45.53 -5.56 -6.22
C ARG A 213 -45.12 -4.39 -5.33
N THR A 214 -44.06 -3.69 -5.73
CA THR A 214 -43.53 -2.54 -5.00
C THR A 214 -43.21 -1.41 -5.96
N GLU A 215 -43.56 -0.19 -5.57
CA GLU A 215 -43.23 1.02 -6.32
C GLU A 215 -41.83 1.46 -5.90
N VAL A 216 -40.91 1.52 -6.86
CA VAL A 216 -39.51 1.91 -6.66
C VAL A 216 -39.26 3.16 -7.51
N PRO A 217 -38.57 4.20 -7.00
CA PRO A 217 -38.19 5.34 -7.82
C PRO A 217 -37.41 4.87 -9.07
N VAL A 218 -37.74 5.42 -10.24
CA VAL A 218 -36.88 5.23 -11.42
C VAL A 218 -35.55 5.90 -11.10
N GLY A 219 -34.43 5.19 -11.29
CA GLY A 219 -33.09 5.68 -10.98
C GLY A 219 -32.69 6.91 -11.81
N ASP A 220 -31.42 7.31 -11.66
CA ASP A 220 -30.84 8.55 -12.21
C ASP A 220 -31.01 8.72 -13.75
N ASP A 221 -31.28 7.62 -14.47
CA ASP A 221 -31.48 7.59 -15.92
C ASP A 221 -32.91 7.92 -16.40
N GLY A 222 -33.85 8.20 -15.49
CA GLY A 222 -35.26 8.45 -15.81
C GLY A 222 -35.78 9.85 -15.46
N PRO A 223 -36.94 10.28 -15.98
CA PRO A 223 -37.54 11.55 -15.63
C PRO A 223 -37.87 11.61 -14.13
N GLU A 224 -37.35 12.64 -13.45
CA GLU A 224 -37.51 12.86 -12.01
C GLU A 224 -38.97 12.72 -11.55
N GLY A 225 -39.20 11.90 -10.53
CA GLY A 225 -40.51 11.71 -9.90
C GLY A 225 -41.37 10.58 -10.48
N MET A 226 -40.91 9.84 -11.50
CA MET A 226 -41.57 8.59 -11.88
C MET A 226 -41.24 7.45 -10.92
N MET A 227 -42.25 6.68 -10.51
CA MET A 227 -42.08 5.40 -9.83
C MET A 227 -42.27 4.27 -10.85
N ALA A 228 -41.33 3.33 -10.90
CA ALA A 228 -41.49 2.07 -11.60
C ALA A 228 -42.13 1.05 -10.67
N THR A 229 -43.10 0.30 -11.18
CA THR A 229 -43.62 -0.87 -10.48
C THR A 229 -42.68 -2.05 -10.71
N GLN A 230 -41.96 -2.46 -9.67
CA GLN A 230 -41.23 -3.72 -9.67
C GLN A 230 -42.18 -4.81 -9.18
N GLU A 231 -42.43 -5.81 -10.02
CA GLU A 231 -43.32 -6.93 -9.71
C GLU A 231 -42.66 -8.26 -10.09
N GLY A 232 -43.00 -9.31 -9.35
CA GLY A 232 -42.44 -10.64 -9.60
C GLY A 232 -42.80 -11.65 -8.53
N TRP A 233 -42.30 -12.86 -8.72
CA TRP A 233 -42.38 -13.93 -7.74
C TRP A 233 -41.08 -13.97 -6.94
N ARG A 234 -41.19 -14.01 -5.62
CA ARG A 234 -40.06 -14.20 -4.71
C ARG A 234 -40.35 -15.34 -3.75
N PHE A 235 -39.28 -15.97 -3.27
CA PHE A 235 -39.37 -16.96 -2.21
C PHE A 235 -39.17 -16.27 -0.86
N VAL A 236 -39.95 -16.68 0.14
CA VAL A 236 -39.79 -16.19 1.53
C VAL A 236 -38.35 -16.38 2.04
N THR A 237 -37.68 -17.46 1.62
CA THR A 237 -36.28 -17.73 1.97
C THR A 237 -35.29 -16.74 1.36
N GLN A 238 -35.59 -16.16 0.19
CA GLN A 238 -34.74 -15.13 -0.43
C GLN A 238 -34.79 -13.82 0.36
N ASP A 239 -35.96 -13.42 0.85
CA ASP A 239 -36.07 -12.20 1.64
C ASP A 239 -35.40 -12.35 3.01
N ILE A 240 -35.58 -13.49 3.67
CA ILE A 240 -34.87 -13.79 4.93
C ILE A 240 -33.35 -13.78 4.71
N ALA A 241 -32.88 -14.32 3.58
CA ALA A 241 -31.45 -14.26 3.23
C ALA A 241 -30.97 -12.82 2.97
N GLY A 242 -31.81 -11.98 2.35
CA GLY A 242 -31.56 -10.54 2.20
C GLY A 242 -31.46 -9.82 3.55
N GLU A 243 -32.38 -10.10 4.48
CA GLU A 243 -32.33 -9.56 5.84
C GLU A 243 -31.05 -9.98 6.57
N ILE A 244 -30.61 -11.23 6.42
CA ILE A 244 -29.34 -11.71 6.98
C ILE A 244 -28.16 -10.91 6.40
N ASN A 245 -28.13 -10.70 5.09
CA ASN A 245 -27.09 -9.90 4.44
C ASN A 245 -27.04 -8.48 5.01
N ASP A 246 -28.20 -7.83 5.14
CA ASP A 246 -28.30 -6.48 5.70
C ASP A 246 -27.80 -6.43 7.15
N ILE A 247 -28.18 -7.40 7.99
CA ILE A 247 -27.72 -7.48 9.38
C ILE A 247 -26.19 -7.62 9.43
N VAL A 248 -25.61 -8.48 8.59
CA VAL A 248 -24.16 -8.71 8.54
C VAL A 248 -23.41 -7.45 8.11
N VAL A 249 -23.89 -6.74 7.08
CA VAL A 249 -23.27 -5.48 6.63
C VAL A 249 -23.34 -4.41 7.73
N ASN A 250 -24.49 -4.28 8.41
CA ASN A 250 -24.64 -3.37 9.56
C ASN A 250 -23.68 -3.73 10.69
N PHE A 251 -23.52 -5.01 10.98
CA PHE A 251 -22.60 -5.51 12.00
C PHE A 251 -21.14 -5.20 11.63
N GLN A 252 -20.76 -5.44 10.38
CA GLN A 252 -19.43 -5.15 9.86
C GLN A 252 -19.11 -3.65 9.91
N HIS A 253 -20.08 -2.79 9.58
CA HIS A 253 -19.92 -1.34 9.67
C HIS A 253 -19.61 -0.90 11.11
N LEU A 254 -20.38 -1.36 12.10
CA LEU A 254 -20.12 -1.03 13.51
C LEU A 254 -18.78 -1.57 14.01
N LEU A 255 -18.33 -2.73 13.52
CA LEU A 255 -16.99 -3.24 13.82
C LEU A 255 -15.89 -2.38 13.16
N ASN A 256 -16.11 -1.95 11.93
CA ASN A 256 -15.16 -1.09 11.22
C ASN A 256 -14.96 0.25 11.94
N GLU A 257 -16.03 0.84 12.46
CA GLU A 257 -15.95 2.05 13.30
C GLU A 257 -15.15 1.85 14.60
N LEU A 258 -15.03 0.61 15.10
CA LEU A 258 -14.25 0.30 16.30
C LEU A 258 -12.75 0.09 16.02
N ARG A 259 -12.34 -0.07 14.75
CA ARG A 259 -10.93 -0.29 14.38
C ARG A 259 -9.97 0.80 14.90
N PRO A 260 -10.28 2.11 14.83
CA PRO A 260 -9.38 3.14 15.34
C PRO A 260 -9.18 3.06 16.86
N VAL A 261 -10.24 2.71 17.60
CA VAL A 261 -10.15 2.52 19.06
C VAL A 261 -9.30 1.30 19.38
N GLN A 262 -9.50 0.19 18.67
CA GLN A 262 -8.69 -1.02 18.82
C GLN A 262 -7.21 -0.75 18.52
N ALA A 263 -6.89 0.00 17.45
CA ALA A 263 -5.52 0.34 17.11
C ALA A 263 -4.83 1.15 18.23
N ARG A 264 -5.55 2.10 18.85
CA ARG A 264 -5.05 2.90 19.98
C ARG A 264 -4.80 2.04 21.22
N GLU A 265 -5.71 1.13 21.56
CA GLU A 265 -5.52 0.22 22.70
C GLU A 265 -4.37 -0.77 22.47
N THR A 266 -4.25 -1.32 21.26
CA THR A 266 -3.11 -2.16 20.87
C THR A 266 -1.80 -1.39 21.02
N LEU A 267 -1.73 -0.16 20.51
CA LEU A 267 -0.54 0.69 20.65
C LEU A 267 -0.21 0.98 22.11
N ARG A 268 -1.22 1.30 22.93
CA ARG A 268 -1.03 1.52 24.37
C ARG A 268 -0.42 0.27 25.03
N SER A 269 -0.99 -0.90 24.77
CA SER A 269 -0.48 -2.17 25.31
C SER A 269 0.97 -2.42 24.88
N THR A 270 1.30 -2.20 23.61
CA THR A 270 2.68 -2.35 23.12
C THR A 270 3.64 -1.37 23.79
N MET A 271 3.23 -0.11 23.99
CA MET A 271 4.05 0.89 24.67
C MET A 271 4.26 0.56 26.15
N GLU A 272 3.22 0.10 26.84
CA GLU A 272 3.32 -0.35 28.23
C GLU A 272 4.30 -1.52 28.38
N GLU A 273 4.26 -2.48 27.45
CA GLU A 273 5.20 -3.58 27.40
C GLU A 273 6.65 -3.08 27.16
N GLN A 274 6.84 -2.15 26.23
CA GLN A 274 8.16 -1.56 25.98
C GLN A 274 8.71 -0.82 27.21
N VAL A 275 7.88 -0.07 27.92
CA VAL A 275 8.26 0.63 29.15
C VAL A 275 8.63 -0.38 30.24
N LYS A 276 7.83 -1.43 30.40
CA LYS A 276 8.10 -2.50 31.36
C LYS A 276 9.45 -3.17 31.06
N ARG A 277 9.68 -3.57 29.81
CA ARG A 277 10.93 -4.18 29.35
C ARG A 277 12.14 -3.30 29.65
N ARG A 278 12.08 -2.01 29.29
CA ARG A 278 13.17 -1.06 29.56
C ARG A 278 13.45 -0.88 31.06
N LYS A 279 12.41 -0.88 31.91
CA LYS A 279 12.58 -0.82 33.37
C LYS A 279 13.27 -2.07 33.91
N GLU A 280 12.91 -3.24 33.41
CA GLU A 280 13.52 -4.52 33.79
C GLU A 280 14.99 -4.60 33.35
N GLU A 281 15.29 -4.21 32.10
CA GLU A 281 16.67 -4.09 31.58
C GLU A 281 17.50 -3.11 32.42
N ALA A 282 16.96 -1.92 32.74
CA ALA A 282 17.65 -0.93 33.56
C ALA A 282 17.88 -1.43 34.99
N ALA A 283 16.92 -2.16 35.58
CA ALA A 283 17.08 -2.77 36.89
C ALA A 283 18.17 -3.86 36.88
N LEU A 284 18.24 -4.66 35.83
CA LEU A 284 19.28 -5.67 35.64
C LEU A 284 20.68 -5.02 35.54
N ILE A 285 20.84 -4.01 34.68
CA ILE A 285 22.09 -3.27 34.53
C ILE A 285 22.52 -2.66 35.87
N ARG A 286 21.59 -2.02 36.59
CA ARG A 286 21.89 -1.43 37.92
C ARG A 286 22.38 -2.49 38.92
N ARG A 287 21.75 -3.67 38.95
CA ARG A 287 22.19 -4.79 39.80
C ARG A 287 23.59 -5.26 39.42
N GLN A 288 23.88 -5.43 38.14
CA GLN A 288 25.21 -5.84 37.66
C GLN A 288 26.28 -4.79 37.98
N CYS A 289 26.01 -3.50 37.76
CA CYS A 289 26.93 -2.42 38.11
C CYS A 289 27.19 -2.35 39.62
N GLN A 290 26.17 -2.58 40.46
CA GLN A 290 26.34 -2.65 41.91
C GLN A 290 27.22 -3.82 42.34
N ALA A 291 27.00 -5.01 41.77
CA ALA A 291 27.83 -6.18 42.03
C ALA A 291 29.29 -5.94 41.62
N MET A 292 29.51 -5.42 40.41
CA MET A 292 30.85 -5.09 39.91
C MET A 292 31.56 -4.04 40.77
N ARG A 293 30.85 -2.99 41.21
CA ARG A 293 31.43 -1.99 42.14
C ARG A 293 31.80 -2.59 43.49
N ALA A 294 30.97 -3.48 44.03
CA ALA A 294 31.26 -4.16 45.29
C ALA A 294 32.52 -5.04 45.16
N GLU A 295 32.67 -5.74 44.04
CA GLU A 295 33.84 -6.57 43.76
C GLU A 295 35.12 -5.74 43.58
N VAL A 296 35.06 -4.63 42.84
CA VAL A 296 36.19 -3.69 42.73
C VAL A 296 36.57 -3.10 44.09
N GLN A 297 35.60 -2.73 44.93
CA GLN A 297 35.88 -2.26 46.30
C GLN A 297 36.53 -3.33 47.16
N ARG A 298 36.09 -4.58 47.05
CA ARG A 298 36.72 -5.71 47.74
C ARG A 298 38.18 -5.88 47.32
N MET A 299 38.45 -5.93 46.02
CA MET A 299 39.83 -6.01 45.50
C MET A 299 40.69 -4.82 45.96
N LYS A 300 40.12 -3.61 45.97
CA LYS A 300 40.83 -2.41 46.47
C LYS A 300 41.19 -2.54 47.95
N ASN A 301 40.27 -3.02 48.78
CA ASN A 301 40.51 -3.24 50.21
C ASN A 301 41.58 -4.32 50.43
N ASP A 302 41.55 -5.40 49.65
CA ASP A 302 42.54 -6.47 49.70
C ASP A 302 43.94 -5.95 49.33
N MET A 303 44.08 -5.17 48.26
CA MET A 303 45.36 -4.52 47.89
C MET A 303 45.85 -3.52 48.95
N GLY A 304 44.95 -2.75 49.56
CA GLY A 304 45.30 -1.82 50.64
C GLY A 304 45.80 -2.53 51.90
N ALA A 305 45.25 -3.71 52.21
CA ALA A 305 45.67 -4.53 53.35
C ALA A 305 47.05 -5.16 53.14
N GLU A 306 47.40 -5.54 51.90
CA GLU A 306 48.74 -6.04 51.55
C GLU A 306 49.81 -4.95 51.65
N GLN A 307 49.51 -3.71 51.21
CA GLN A 307 50.43 -2.57 51.34
C GLN A 307 50.67 -2.16 52.80
N GLY A 308 49.65 -2.25 53.67
CA GLY A 308 49.80 -1.99 55.11
C GLY A 308 50.65 -3.03 55.84
N LYS A 309 50.58 -4.31 55.43
CA LYS A 309 51.47 -5.36 55.96
C LYS A 309 52.93 -5.17 55.51
N ALA A 310 53.17 -4.72 54.28
CA ALA A 310 54.51 -4.44 53.78
C ALA A 310 55.20 -3.25 54.50
N HIS A 311 54.44 -2.23 54.90
CA HIS A 311 54.97 -1.08 55.67
C HIS A 311 55.17 -1.35 57.17
N SER A 312 54.53 -2.38 57.73
CA SER A 312 54.68 -2.76 59.15
C SER A 312 55.81 -3.78 59.40
N SER A 313 56.45 -4.29 58.33
CA SER A 313 57.47 -5.35 58.42
C SER A 313 58.90 -4.89 58.09
N VAL A 314 59.14 -3.57 58.05
CA VAL A 314 60.46 -2.92 57.98
C VAL A 314 60.68 -2.17 59.29
#